data_AF-R7HMG6-F1
#
_entry.id   AF-R7HMG6-F1
#
_cell.length_a   1.000
_cell.length_b   1.000
_cell.length_c   1.000
_cell.angle_alpha   90.00
_cell.angle_beta   90.00
_cell.angle_gamma   90.00
#
_symmetry.space_group_name_H-M   'P 1'
#
loop_
_entity.id
_entity.type
_entity.pdbx_description
1 polymer ?
#
loop_
_entity_poly.entity_id
_entity_poly.type
_entity_poly.pdbx_seq_one_letter_code
_entity_poly.pdbx_strand_id
1 'polypeptide(L)'
;MKEEILKLLYIYSLNKRIFDKTAIEILYNIFINNNYDIEKYFKKIIITNEDDIVALYSQEKNSIIININKIIKEFTEGIKVFKLDEIQGYFFLNIQLLVCLFHELEHIKQRNIAQENTIFGKFIYYGITLNKKNSSDEHDLKERIKIYNATYYYNPCERDAYITSPKVVKSIIDGDRLIHENILANLNWLILKSEISGYTKKRVIIPPSEMFFKYINKEEVLKEYCFSSDSRLIEYIKTKRIFTLDERLRYGHMISNSEYNGIIKAHDEIKRRVLKK
;
A
#
# COMPACT_ATOMS: atom_id res chain seq x y z
N MET A 1 -9.48 14.80 9.57
CA MET A 1 -8.40 13.78 9.47
C MET A 1 -6.98 14.34 9.63
N LYS A 2 -6.46 15.14 8.68
CA LYS A 2 -5.02 15.55 8.65
C LYS A 2 -4.54 16.16 9.96
N GLU A 3 -5.19 17.23 10.41
CA GLU A 3 -4.82 17.97 11.62
C GLU A 3 -4.90 17.10 12.89
N GLU A 4 -5.92 16.25 12.98
CA GLU A 4 -6.12 15.35 14.13
C GLU A 4 -5.00 14.31 14.24
N ILE A 5 -4.60 13.70 13.12
CA ILE A 5 -3.49 12.73 13.08
C ILE A 5 -2.16 13.43 13.38
N LEU A 6 -1.94 14.63 12.81
CA LEU A 6 -0.72 15.38 13.05
C LEU A 6 -0.59 15.79 14.53
N LYS A 7 -1.68 16.24 15.14
CA LYS A 7 -1.75 16.53 16.58
C LYS A 7 -1.42 15.28 17.42
N LEU A 8 -1.96 14.13 17.05
CA LEU A 8 -1.65 12.87 17.74
C LEU A 8 -0.18 12.49 17.61
N LEU A 9 0.40 12.61 16.40
CA LEU A 9 1.83 12.40 16.16
C LEU A 9 2.70 13.27 17.06
N TYR A 10 2.36 14.56 17.19
CA TYR A 10 3.09 15.49 18.06
C TYR A 10 3.00 15.10 19.53
N ILE A 11 1.78 14.86 20.03
CA ILE A 11 1.56 14.51 21.43
C ILE A 11 2.39 13.30 21.82
N TYR A 12 2.45 12.27 20.98
CA TYR A 12 3.22 11.07 21.29
C TYR A 12 4.72 11.28 21.08
N SER A 13 5.13 11.80 19.93
CA SER A 13 6.56 11.83 19.54
C SER A 13 7.36 12.83 20.37
N LEU A 14 6.81 14.02 20.66
CA LEU A 14 7.49 15.02 21.51
C LEU A 14 7.60 14.55 22.97
N ASN A 15 6.67 13.71 23.43
CA ASN A 15 6.73 13.08 24.74
C ASN A 15 7.50 11.75 24.75
N LYS A 16 8.22 11.43 23.67
CA LYS A 16 9.04 10.21 23.54
C LYS A 16 8.22 8.93 23.73
N ARG A 17 7.00 8.91 23.17
CA ARG A 17 6.07 7.78 23.25
C ARG A 17 5.77 7.22 21.86
N ILE A 18 5.62 5.90 21.84
CA ILE A 18 5.01 5.18 20.71
C ILE A 18 3.51 5.12 20.91
N PHE A 19 2.75 5.12 19.81
CA PHE A 19 1.31 4.90 19.86
C PHE A 19 0.96 3.65 20.68
N ASP A 20 0.03 3.83 21.60
CA ASP A 20 -0.50 2.81 22.48
C ASP A 20 -1.99 2.58 22.18
N LYS A 21 -2.66 1.81 23.04
CA LYS A 21 -4.10 1.54 22.91
C LYS A 21 -4.94 2.81 22.77
N THR A 22 -4.64 3.87 23.52
CA THR A 22 -5.39 5.12 23.47
C THR A 22 -5.19 5.83 22.13
N ALA A 23 -3.96 5.88 21.61
CA ALA A 23 -3.73 6.40 20.26
C ALA A 23 -4.49 5.60 19.19
N ILE A 24 -4.49 4.27 19.30
CA ILE A 24 -5.17 3.39 18.36
C ILE A 24 -6.69 3.61 18.37
N GLU A 25 -7.30 3.80 19.54
CA GLU A 25 -8.74 4.13 19.65
C GLU A 25 -9.06 5.49 19.03
N ILE A 26 -8.21 6.50 19.23
CA ILE A 26 -8.35 7.81 18.59
C ILE A 26 -8.26 7.67 17.07
N LEU A 27 -7.27 6.92 16.56
CA LEU A 27 -7.09 6.70 15.12
C LEU A 27 -8.28 5.97 14.51
N TYR A 28 -8.84 4.96 15.19
CA TYR A 28 -10.06 4.29 14.75
C TYR A 28 -11.21 5.31 14.55
N ASN A 29 -11.45 6.17 15.53
CA ASN A 29 -12.51 7.19 15.44
C ASN A 29 -12.24 8.18 14.30
N ILE A 30 -11.00 8.62 14.12
CA ILE A 30 -10.62 9.48 13.00
C ILE A 30 -10.93 8.79 11.67
N PHE A 31 -10.59 7.51 11.52
CA PHE A 31 -10.82 6.76 10.29
C PHE A 31 -12.30 6.61 9.98
N ILE A 32 -13.12 6.22 10.97
CA ILE A 32 -14.57 6.11 10.79
C ILE A 32 -15.19 7.46 10.39
N ASN A 33 -14.84 8.54 11.08
CA ASN A 33 -15.45 9.86 10.85
C ASN A 33 -15.06 10.50 9.50
N ASN A 34 -13.99 10.04 8.87
CA ASN A 34 -13.43 10.68 7.66
C ASN A 34 -13.49 9.79 6.40
N ASN A 35 -14.08 8.59 6.48
CA ASN A 35 -14.20 7.70 5.33
C ASN A 35 -15.64 7.22 5.20
N TYR A 36 -16.24 7.52 4.05
CA TYR A 36 -17.66 7.24 3.80
C TYR A 36 -17.94 5.73 3.75
N ASP A 37 -19.02 5.30 4.42
CA ASP A 37 -19.57 3.93 4.43
C ASP A 37 -18.61 2.80 4.88
N ILE A 38 -17.47 3.11 5.49
CA ILE A 38 -16.53 2.06 5.93
C ILE A 38 -16.98 1.33 7.20
N GLU A 39 -17.90 1.91 7.98
CA GLU A 39 -18.42 1.35 9.25
C GLU A 39 -19.05 -0.04 9.09
N LYS A 40 -19.54 -0.35 7.88
CA LYS A 40 -20.07 -1.67 7.55
C LYS A 40 -18.98 -2.75 7.55
N TYR A 41 -17.75 -2.37 7.21
CA TYR A 41 -16.61 -3.26 7.01
C TYR A 41 -15.50 -3.07 8.05
N PHE A 42 -15.60 -2.08 8.93
CA PHE A 42 -14.60 -1.74 9.93
C PHE A 42 -15.23 -1.42 11.29
N LYS A 43 -14.91 -2.23 12.29
CA LYS A 43 -15.51 -2.18 13.63
C LYS A 43 -14.54 -1.78 14.74
N LYS A 44 -13.25 -2.07 14.58
CA LYS A 44 -12.21 -1.71 15.55
C LYS A 44 -10.82 -2.00 15.01
N ILE A 45 -9.82 -1.48 15.71
CA ILE A 45 -8.42 -1.89 15.59
C ILE A 45 -8.07 -2.70 16.85
N ILE A 46 -7.42 -3.85 16.67
CA ILE A 46 -7.03 -4.78 17.72
C ILE A 46 -5.50 -4.82 17.78
N ILE A 47 -4.93 -4.53 18.95
CA ILE A 47 -3.50 -4.72 19.19
C ILE A 47 -3.27 -6.19 19.57
N THR A 48 -2.33 -6.85 18.90
CA THR A 48 -1.89 -8.22 19.20
C THR A 48 -0.39 -8.28 19.51
N ASN A 49 0.03 -9.38 20.13
CA ASN A 49 1.43 -9.74 20.32
C ASN A 49 1.79 -11.04 19.55
N GLU A 50 0.90 -11.51 18.66
CA GLU A 50 1.16 -12.68 17.80
C GLU A 50 2.32 -12.39 16.83
N ASP A 51 3.36 -13.22 16.90
CA ASP A 51 4.63 -13.01 16.18
C ASP A 51 4.53 -13.21 14.67
N ASP A 52 3.52 -13.91 14.17
CA ASP A 52 3.26 -14.12 12.74
C ASP A 52 2.53 -12.93 12.09
N ILE A 53 1.96 -12.03 12.90
CA ILE A 53 1.19 -10.87 12.43
C ILE A 53 2.01 -9.59 12.56
N VAL A 54 2.17 -8.84 11.47
CA VAL A 54 2.66 -7.44 11.50
C VAL A 54 1.46 -6.50 11.55
N ALA A 55 0.67 -6.51 10.47
CA ALA A 55 -0.66 -5.93 10.40
C ALA A 55 -1.48 -6.78 9.42
N LEU A 56 -2.79 -6.88 9.64
CA LEU A 56 -3.73 -7.45 8.68
C LEU A 56 -5.14 -6.95 8.93
N TYR A 57 -5.91 -6.75 7.86
CA TYR A 57 -7.35 -6.60 7.92
C TYR A 57 -8.05 -7.97 7.96
N SER A 58 -8.71 -8.27 9.08
CA SER A 58 -9.51 -9.48 9.25
C SER A 58 -10.93 -9.24 8.75
N GLN A 59 -11.28 -9.88 7.64
CA GLN A 59 -12.62 -9.81 7.04
C GLN A 59 -13.68 -10.42 7.96
N GLU A 60 -13.35 -11.51 8.65
CA GLU A 60 -14.26 -12.19 9.59
C GLU A 60 -14.59 -11.30 10.79
N LYS A 61 -13.58 -10.62 11.34
CA LYS A 61 -13.74 -9.75 12.51
C LYS A 61 -14.08 -8.31 12.13
N ASN A 62 -14.11 -7.97 10.84
CA ASN A 62 -14.18 -6.60 10.33
C ASN A 62 -13.25 -5.65 11.10
N SER A 63 -12.01 -6.08 11.33
CA SER A 63 -11.08 -5.38 12.23
C SER A 63 -9.69 -5.35 11.64
N ILE A 64 -8.97 -4.25 11.86
CA ILE A 64 -7.51 -4.22 11.64
C ILE A 64 -6.86 -4.85 12.87
N ILE A 65 -5.96 -5.80 12.65
CA ILE A 65 -5.15 -6.41 13.70
C ILE A 65 -3.72 -5.94 13.50
N ILE A 66 -3.08 -5.39 14.54
CA ILE A 66 -1.75 -4.79 14.44
C ILE A 66 -0.85 -5.26 15.59
N ASN A 67 0.39 -5.63 15.28
CA ASN A 67 1.42 -5.91 16.25
C ASN A 67 2.41 -4.73 16.31
N ILE A 68 2.16 -3.80 17.23
CA ILE A 68 2.95 -2.59 17.40
C ILE A 68 4.41 -2.94 17.69
N ASN A 69 4.67 -3.87 18.61
CA ASN A 69 6.02 -4.25 19.00
C ASN A 69 6.83 -4.80 17.83
N LYS A 70 6.20 -5.62 16.97
CA LYS A 70 6.86 -6.15 15.78
C LYS A 70 7.18 -5.06 14.76
N ILE A 71 6.25 -4.15 14.50
CA ILE A 71 6.49 -2.99 13.61
C ILE A 71 7.66 -2.15 14.16
N ILE A 72 7.66 -1.82 15.44
CA ILE A 72 8.76 -1.06 16.05
C ILE A 72 10.10 -1.78 15.85
N LYS A 73 10.15 -3.09 16.12
CA LYS A 73 11.36 -3.89 15.92
C LYS A 73 11.85 -3.88 14.47
N GLU A 74 10.95 -4.00 13.49
CA GLU A 74 11.28 -4.00 12.06
C GLU A 74 11.85 -2.66 11.59
N PHE A 75 11.37 -1.54 12.15
CA PHE A 75 11.75 -0.21 11.69
C PHE A 75 12.83 0.47 12.55
N THR A 76 13.17 -0.04 13.73
CA THR A 76 14.13 0.61 14.65
C THR A 76 15.49 0.90 14.00
N GLU A 77 16.03 -0.01 13.17
CA GLU A 77 17.31 0.22 12.47
C GLU A 77 17.23 1.44 11.52
N GLY A 78 16.02 1.75 11.03
CA GLY A 78 15.76 2.94 10.22
C GLY A 78 16.21 4.23 10.90
N ILE A 79 16.02 4.37 12.22
CA ILE A 79 16.42 5.57 12.98
C ILE A 79 17.90 5.90 12.75
N LYS A 80 18.75 4.88 12.85
CA LYS A 80 20.19 5.01 12.62
C LYS A 80 20.52 5.26 11.15
N VAL A 81 19.90 4.50 10.23
CA VAL A 81 20.11 4.65 8.78
C VAL A 81 19.77 6.06 8.31
N PHE A 82 18.68 6.63 8.82
CA PHE A 82 18.19 7.96 8.48
C PHE A 82 18.83 9.08 9.32
N LYS A 83 19.77 8.75 10.21
CA LYS A 83 20.48 9.70 11.09
C LYS A 83 19.52 10.60 11.87
N LEU A 84 18.47 10.00 12.40
CA LEU A 84 17.45 10.71 13.16
C LEU A 84 17.91 10.86 14.61
N ASP A 85 17.68 12.05 15.19
CA ASP A 85 17.78 12.22 16.64
C ASP A 85 16.67 11.43 17.36
N GLU A 86 16.71 11.45 18.69
CA GLU A 86 15.76 10.71 19.52
C GLU A 86 14.29 11.06 19.22
N ILE A 87 13.96 12.35 19.16
CA ILE A 87 12.58 12.82 18.93
C ILE A 87 12.14 12.45 17.51
N GLN A 88 13.02 12.63 16.53
CA GLN A 88 12.76 12.24 15.14
C GLN A 88 12.63 10.72 14.99
N GLY A 89 13.31 9.94 15.83
CA GLY A 89 13.14 8.50 15.94
C GLY A 89 11.72 8.12 16.34
N TYR A 90 11.13 8.78 17.34
CA TYR A 90 9.73 8.57 17.72
C TYR A 90 8.76 9.00 16.62
N PHE A 91 9.01 10.13 15.96
CA PHE A 91 8.23 10.53 14.79
C PHE A 91 8.26 9.46 13.71
N PHE A 92 9.44 8.99 13.36
CA PHE A 92 9.63 7.98 12.34
C PHE A 92 8.87 6.69 12.66
N LEU A 93 9.01 6.16 13.89
CA LEU A 93 8.32 4.94 14.30
C LEU A 93 6.79 5.09 14.31
N ASN A 94 6.26 6.20 14.82
CA ASN A 94 4.82 6.46 14.80
C ASN A 94 4.29 6.67 13.36
N ILE A 95 5.09 7.26 12.47
CA ILE A 95 4.78 7.40 11.04
C ILE A 95 4.75 6.03 10.36
N GLN A 96 5.68 5.11 10.66
CA GLN A 96 5.62 3.74 10.11
C GLN A 96 4.38 2.98 10.60
N LEU A 97 3.98 3.16 11.87
CA LEU A 97 2.71 2.61 12.37
C LEU A 97 1.51 3.15 11.59
N LEU A 98 1.49 4.46 11.27
CA LEU A 98 0.45 5.03 10.41
C LEU A 98 0.47 4.42 9.01
N VAL A 99 1.64 4.23 8.40
CA VAL A 99 1.73 3.58 7.08
C VAL A 99 1.09 2.20 7.11
N CYS A 100 1.41 1.36 8.11
CA CYS A 100 0.78 0.05 8.27
C CYS A 100 -0.74 0.13 8.49
N LEU A 101 -1.21 1.06 9.33
CA LEU A 101 -2.65 1.22 9.57
C LEU A 101 -3.40 1.70 8.32
N PHE A 102 -2.83 2.63 7.56
CA PHE A 102 -3.43 3.10 6.31
C PHE A 102 -3.39 2.03 5.21
N HIS A 103 -2.38 1.15 5.20
CA HIS A 103 -2.35 -0.01 4.31
C HIS A 103 -3.56 -0.91 4.54
N GLU A 104 -3.80 -1.30 5.80
CA GLU A 104 -4.95 -2.14 6.14
C GLU A 104 -6.29 -1.41 5.96
N LEU A 105 -6.32 -0.09 6.18
CA LEU A 105 -7.49 0.73 5.88
C LEU A 105 -7.80 0.75 4.39
N GLU A 106 -6.80 0.70 3.50
CA GLU A 106 -7.04 0.64 2.06
C GLU A 106 -7.73 -0.68 1.67
N HIS A 107 -7.35 -1.81 2.27
CA HIS A 107 -8.07 -3.08 2.05
C HIS A 107 -9.55 -3.03 2.45
N ILE A 108 -9.88 -2.21 3.44
CA ILE A 108 -11.29 -1.95 3.81
C ILE A 108 -11.97 -1.14 2.71
N LYS A 109 -11.37 -0.03 2.25
CA LYS A 109 -11.96 0.84 1.21
C LYS A 109 -12.14 0.14 -0.12
N GLN A 110 -11.20 -0.75 -0.46
CA GLN A 110 -11.23 -1.58 -1.65
C GLN A 110 -12.51 -2.43 -1.76
N ARG A 111 -13.23 -2.69 -0.66
CA ARG A 111 -14.54 -3.35 -0.67
C ARG A 111 -15.61 -2.56 -1.42
N ASN A 112 -15.58 -1.24 -1.32
CA ASN A 112 -16.51 -0.36 -2.03
C ASN A 112 -16.06 -0.24 -3.49
N ILE A 113 -14.76 -0.05 -3.72
CA ILE A 113 -14.17 0.04 -5.07
C ILE A 113 -14.48 -1.23 -5.90
N ALA A 114 -14.41 -2.42 -5.29
CA ALA A 114 -14.73 -3.68 -5.95
C ALA A 114 -16.18 -3.80 -6.45
N GLN A 115 -17.09 -2.96 -5.95
CA GLN A 115 -18.49 -2.93 -6.36
C GLN A 115 -18.74 -1.93 -7.50
N GLU A 116 -17.77 -1.06 -7.78
CA GLU A 116 -17.87 -0.10 -8.88
C GLU A 116 -17.69 -0.79 -10.23
N ASN A 117 -18.50 -0.38 -11.22
CA ASN A 117 -18.38 -0.87 -12.59
C ASN A 117 -17.26 -0.13 -13.36
N THR A 118 -16.05 -0.13 -12.81
CA THR A 118 -14.85 0.47 -13.41
C THR A 118 -13.80 -0.60 -13.68
N ILE A 119 -12.82 -0.29 -14.53
CA ILE A 119 -11.69 -1.18 -14.82
C ILE A 119 -10.91 -1.49 -13.54
N PHE A 120 -10.68 -0.47 -12.73
CA PHE A 120 -10.00 -0.64 -11.44
C PHE A 120 -10.85 -1.42 -10.44
N GLY A 121 -12.16 -1.18 -10.37
CA GLY A 121 -13.09 -1.96 -9.56
C GLY A 121 -13.04 -3.45 -9.89
N LYS A 122 -13.03 -3.81 -11.17
CA LYS A 122 -12.84 -5.20 -11.62
C LYS A 122 -11.49 -5.78 -11.16
N PHE A 123 -10.39 -5.03 -11.26
CA PHE A 123 -9.07 -5.49 -10.82
C PHE A 123 -9.04 -5.78 -9.31
N ILE A 124 -9.57 -4.85 -8.51
CA ILE A 124 -9.67 -4.99 -7.06
C ILE A 124 -10.58 -6.18 -6.71
N TYR A 125 -11.70 -6.38 -7.40
CA TYR A 125 -12.57 -7.54 -7.21
C TYR A 125 -11.80 -8.86 -7.32
N TYR A 126 -11.04 -9.07 -8.40
CA TYR A 126 -10.24 -10.28 -8.56
C TYR A 126 -9.16 -10.42 -7.47
N GLY A 127 -8.48 -9.32 -7.12
CA GLY A 127 -7.50 -9.29 -6.02
C GLY A 127 -8.09 -9.76 -4.69
N ILE A 128 -9.30 -9.29 -4.34
CA ILE A 128 -10.01 -9.67 -3.11
C ILE A 128 -10.42 -11.16 -3.14
N THR A 129 -10.88 -11.67 -4.29
CA THR A 129 -11.36 -13.06 -4.39
C THR A 129 -10.29 -14.11 -4.10
N LEU A 130 -9.01 -13.78 -4.32
CA LEU A 130 -7.89 -14.65 -3.94
C LEU A 130 -7.60 -14.60 -2.44
N ASN A 131 -7.92 -13.49 -1.78
CA ASN A 131 -7.71 -13.28 -0.35
C ASN A 131 -8.89 -13.79 0.51
N LYS A 132 -9.95 -14.35 -0.11
CA LYS A 132 -11.08 -14.95 0.62
C LYS A 132 -10.66 -16.31 1.18
N LYS A 133 -10.40 -16.34 2.50
CA LYS A 133 -10.17 -17.57 3.29
C LYS A 133 -11.43 -18.45 3.50
N ASN A 134 -12.58 -18.05 2.95
CA ASN A 134 -13.88 -18.67 3.24
C ASN A 134 -14.23 -19.87 2.33
N SER A 135 -13.24 -20.62 1.86
CA SER A 135 -13.54 -21.89 1.20
C SER A 135 -13.78 -22.95 2.28
N SER A 136 -14.89 -23.68 2.19
CA SER A 136 -15.16 -24.85 3.02
C SER A 136 -14.29 -26.05 2.64
N ASP A 137 -13.52 -25.95 1.55
CA ASP A 137 -12.57 -26.95 1.08
C ASP A 137 -11.13 -26.54 1.41
N GLU A 138 -10.47 -27.35 2.25
CA GLU A 138 -9.08 -27.12 2.70
C GLU A 138 -8.08 -27.18 1.53
N HIS A 139 -8.35 -27.95 0.48
CA HIS A 139 -7.51 -28.03 -0.71
C HIS A 139 -7.58 -26.72 -1.52
N ASP A 140 -8.80 -26.23 -1.77
CA ASP A 140 -9.03 -24.95 -2.45
C ASP A 140 -8.44 -23.78 -1.65
N LEU A 141 -8.50 -23.81 -0.31
CA LEU A 141 -7.86 -22.80 0.53
C LEU A 141 -6.33 -22.80 0.40
N LYS A 142 -5.67 -23.96 0.45
CA LYS A 142 -4.21 -24.07 0.28
C LYS A 142 -3.76 -23.60 -1.09
N GLU A 143 -4.49 -23.96 -2.13
CA GLU A 143 -4.21 -23.54 -3.50
C GLU A 143 -4.39 -22.02 -3.67
N ARG A 144 -5.46 -21.43 -3.12
CA ARG A 144 -5.66 -19.98 -3.12
C ARG A 144 -4.56 -19.23 -2.38
N ILE A 145 -4.15 -19.70 -1.21
CA ILE A 145 -3.03 -19.10 -0.46
C ILE A 145 -1.74 -19.17 -1.26
N LYS A 146 -1.48 -20.30 -1.93
CA LYS A 146 -0.31 -20.46 -2.82
C LYS A 146 -0.35 -19.46 -3.97
N ILE A 147 -1.49 -19.31 -4.64
CA ILE A 147 -1.67 -18.35 -5.74
C ILE A 147 -1.53 -16.91 -5.22
N TYR A 148 -2.14 -16.59 -4.08
CA TYR A 148 -2.03 -15.28 -3.45
C TYR A 148 -0.58 -14.91 -3.16
N ASN A 149 0.17 -15.81 -2.51
CA ASN A 149 1.59 -15.61 -2.22
C ASN A 149 2.42 -15.47 -3.50
N ALA A 150 2.14 -16.27 -4.53
CA ALA A 150 2.81 -16.18 -5.83
C ALA A 150 2.49 -14.88 -6.57
N THR A 151 1.32 -14.30 -6.31
CA THR A 151 0.83 -13.09 -6.96
C THR A 151 0.99 -11.83 -6.11
N TYR A 152 1.55 -11.92 -4.90
CA TYR A 152 1.54 -10.84 -3.91
C TYR A 152 1.95 -9.46 -4.47
N TYR A 153 3.07 -9.39 -5.19
CA TYR A 153 3.58 -8.15 -5.79
C TYR A 153 2.83 -7.67 -7.05
N TYR A 154 2.03 -8.55 -7.65
CA TYR A 154 1.18 -8.27 -8.79
C TYR A 154 -0.29 -8.01 -8.39
N ASN A 155 -0.69 -8.43 -7.18
CA ASN A 155 -2.06 -8.36 -6.71
C ASN A 155 -2.53 -6.91 -6.65
N PRO A 156 -3.60 -6.53 -7.39
CA PRO A 156 -4.08 -5.15 -7.43
C PRO A 156 -4.37 -4.55 -6.04
N CYS A 157 -4.84 -5.36 -5.08
CA CYS A 157 -5.17 -4.91 -3.73
C CYS A 157 -3.92 -4.50 -2.94
N GLU A 158 -2.92 -5.39 -2.89
CA GLU A 158 -1.66 -5.14 -2.20
C GLU A 158 -0.89 -3.99 -2.83
N ARG A 159 -0.83 -3.97 -4.17
CA ARG A 159 -0.17 -2.89 -4.91
C ARG A 159 -0.76 -1.53 -4.58
N ASP A 160 -2.07 -1.42 -4.66
CA ASP A 160 -2.77 -0.19 -4.35
C ASP A 160 -2.55 0.23 -2.89
N ALA A 161 -2.69 -0.69 -1.94
CA ALA A 161 -2.44 -0.41 -0.53
C ALA A 161 -0.99 0.07 -0.27
N TYR A 162 0.01 -0.57 -0.88
CA TYR A 162 1.42 -0.19 -0.74
C TYR A 162 1.81 1.14 -1.42
N ILE A 163 1.08 1.56 -2.44
CA ILE A 163 1.28 2.86 -3.11
C ILE A 163 0.53 3.96 -2.35
N THR A 164 -0.73 3.70 -2.02
CA THR A 164 -1.66 4.70 -1.47
C THR A 164 -1.35 5.01 -0.01
N SER A 165 -1.01 4.02 0.81
CA SER A 165 -0.74 4.25 2.24
C SER A 165 0.39 5.25 2.52
N PRO A 166 1.61 5.14 1.94
CA PRO A 166 2.64 6.15 2.15
C PRO A 166 2.32 7.48 1.48
N LYS A 167 1.55 7.51 0.36
CA LYS A 167 1.06 8.78 -0.24
C LYS A 167 0.13 9.53 0.72
N VAL A 168 -0.82 8.83 1.34
CA VAL A 168 -1.75 9.42 2.31
C VAL A 168 -0.99 9.92 3.53
N VAL A 169 -0.12 9.09 4.12
CA VAL A 169 0.70 9.51 5.28
C VAL A 169 1.57 10.71 4.93
N LYS A 170 2.25 10.69 3.77
CA LYS A 170 3.01 11.84 3.28
C LYS A 170 2.13 13.08 3.22
N SER A 171 0.94 13.02 2.62
CA SER A 171 0.06 14.19 2.49
C SER A 171 -0.36 14.81 3.85
N ILE A 172 -0.38 14.00 4.91
CA ILE A 172 -0.67 14.44 6.28
C ILE A 172 0.51 15.21 6.88
N ILE A 173 1.75 14.77 6.59
CA ILE A 173 2.96 15.33 7.21
C ILE A 173 3.76 16.27 6.30
N ASP A 174 3.41 16.37 5.03
CA ASP A 174 4.13 17.20 4.06
C ASP A 174 3.97 18.69 4.39
N GLY A 175 5.09 19.41 4.31
CA GLY A 175 5.19 20.83 4.70
C GLY A 175 5.31 21.07 6.20
N ASP A 176 5.33 20.02 7.02
CA ASP A 176 5.56 20.12 8.46
C ASP A 176 7.03 20.43 8.78
N ARG A 177 7.27 21.44 9.61
CA ARG A 177 8.64 21.89 9.95
C ARG A 177 9.30 21.06 11.05
N LEU A 178 8.52 20.33 11.86
CA LEU A 178 9.03 19.51 12.95
C LEU A 178 9.43 18.10 12.50
N ILE A 179 8.96 17.68 11.32
CA ILE A 179 9.25 16.35 10.78
C ILE A 179 10.49 16.42 9.90
N HIS A 180 11.49 15.61 10.24
CA HIS A 180 12.77 15.60 9.54
C HIS A 180 12.63 15.19 8.06
N GLU A 181 13.37 15.87 7.17
CA GLU A 181 13.32 15.65 5.72
C GLU A 181 13.63 14.20 5.32
N ASN A 182 14.51 13.50 6.05
CA ASN A 182 14.81 12.09 5.82
C ASN A 182 13.60 11.16 6.04
N ILE A 183 12.64 11.53 6.88
CA ILE A 183 11.39 10.77 7.05
C ILE A 183 10.50 10.96 5.80
N LEU A 184 10.40 12.19 5.29
CA LEU A 184 9.69 12.46 4.03
C LEU A 184 10.37 11.75 2.85
N ALA A 185 11.70 11.74 2.81
CA ALA A 185 12.47 11.02 1.82
C ALA A 185 12.25 9.51 1.90
N ASN A 186 12.13 8.94 3.10
CA ASN A 186 11.74 7.54 3.28
C ASN A 186 10.36 7.25 2.69
N LEU A 187 9.35 8.09 2.95
CA LEU A 187 8.01 7.90 2.36
C LEU A 187 8.05 7.98 0.84
N ASN A 188 8.77 8.96 0.27
CA ASN A 188 8.96 9.05 -1.18
C ASN A 188 9.65 7.81 -1.74
N TRP A 189 10.66 7.28 -1.04
CA TRP A 189 11.33 6.06 -1.44
C TRP A 189 10.38 4.86 -1.42
N LEU A 190 9.53 4.73 -0.39
CA LEU A 190 8.51 3.68 -0.29
C LEU A 190 7.50 3.78 -1.45
N ILE A 191 7.01 4.99 -1.76
CA ILE A 191 6.09 5.23 -2.87
C ILE A 191 6.69 4.75 -4.19
N LEU A 192 7.89 5.24 -4.53
CA LEU A 192 8.53 4.90 -5.81
C LEU A 192 8.85 3.40 -5.90
N LYS A 193 9.28 2.78 -4.78
CA LYS A 193 9.52 1.33 -4.70
C LYS A 193 8.23 0.54 -4.96
N SER A 194 7.11 0.95 -4.37
CA SER A 194 5.81 0.30 -4.54
C SER A 194 5.28 0.45 -5.96
N GLU A 195 5.43 1.63 -6.57
CA GLU A 195 5.00 1.91 -7.95
C GLU A 195 5.66 0.97 -8.97
N ILE A 196 6.97 0.73 -8.85
CA ILE A 196 7.71 -0.16 -9.77
C ILE A 196 7.64 -1.64 -9.40
N SER A 197 7.17 -1.98 -8.20
CA SER A 197 7.03 -3.38 -7.77
C SER A 197 6.25 -4.17 -8.82
N GLY A 198 6.45 -5.48 -8.95
CA GLY A 198 5.70 -6.32 -9.88
C GLY A 198 5.84 -6.03 -11.39
N TYR A 199 6.49 -4.94 -11.81
CA TYR A 199 6.82 -4.75 -13.22
C TYR A 199 8.01 -5.63 -13.59
N THR A 200 7.91 -6.35 -14.71
CA THR A 200 9.03 -7.17 -15.21
C THR A 200 9.67 -6.52 -16.43
N LYS A 201 10.95 -6.16 -16.33
CA LYS A 201 11.72 -5.59 -17.44
C LYS A 201 12.37 -6.70 -18.29
N LYS A 202 11.88 -6.88 -19.52
CA LYS A 202 12.53 -7.69 -20.58
C LYS A 202 12.91 -6.77 -21.75
N ARG A 203 12.72 -7.21 -23.00
CA ARG A 203 12.76 -6.32 -24.18
C ARG A 203 11.67 -5.23 -24.10
N VAL A 204 10.55 -5.57 -23.47
CA VAL A 204 9.43 -4.67 -23.14
C VAL A 204 9.15 -4.74 -21.63
N ILE A 205 8.53 -3.70 -21.09
CA ILE A 205 8.02 -3.69 -19.72
C ILE A 205 6.71 -4.48 -19.69
N ILE A 206 6.66 -5.52 -18.87
CA ILE A 206 5.45 -6.31 -18.64
C ILE A 206 4.73 -5.73 -17.41
N PRO A 207 3.46 -5.31 -17.56
CA PRO A 207 2.69 -4.71 -16.47
C PRO A 207 2.26 -5.74 -15.40
N PRO A 208 2.15 -5.34 -14.13
CA PRO A 208 1.70 -6.21 -13.03
C PRO A 208 0.32 -6.82 -13.26
N SER A 209 -0.62 -6.07 -13.84
CA SER A 209 -1.97 -6.58 -14.14
C SER A 209 -1.93 -7.77 -15.10
N GLU A 210 -1.10 -7.70 -16.15
CA GLU A 210 -0.90 -8.83 -17.07
C GLU A 210 -0.36 -10.07 -16.35
N MET A 211 0.67 -9.89 -15.53
CA MET A 211 1.22 -11.01 -14.74
C MET A 211 0.17 -11.59 -13.80
N PHE A 212 -0.59 -10.74 -13.09
CA PHE A 212 -1.63 -11.15 -12.17
C PHE A 212 -2.71 -11.99 -12.86
N PHE A 213 -3.32 -11.46 -13.93
CA PHE A 213 -4.41 -12.14 -14.66
C PHE A 213 -3.94 -13.43 -15.35
N LYS A 214 -2.67 -13.48 -15.78
CA LYS A 214 -2.05 -14.71 -16.25
C LYS A 214 -1.93 -15.77 -15.14
N TYR A 215 -1.46 -15.40 -13.95
CA TYR A 215 -1.29 -16.34 -12.84
C TYR A 215 -2.61 -16.97 -12.36
N ILE A 216 -3.72 -16.24 -12.49
CA ILE A 216 -5.04 -16.74 -12.08
C ILE A 216 -5.86 -17.33 -13.23
N ASN A 217 -5.27 -17.50 -14.42
CA ASN A 217 -5.93 -17.98 -15.64
C ASN A 217 -7.19 -17.17 -15.99
N LYS A 218 -7.08 -15.82 -15.96
CA LYS A 218 -8.14 -14.85 -16.29
C LYS A 218 -7.67 -13.78 -17.28
N GLU A 219 -6.81 -14.15 -18.22
CA GLU A 219 -6.26 -13.24 -19.23
C GLU A 219 -7.34 -12.61 -20.13
N GLU A 220 -8.48 -13.28 -20.31
CA GLU A 220 -9.63 -12.77 -21.06
C GLU A 220 -10.15 -11.44 -20.51
N VAL A 221 -10.04 -11.22 -19.20
CA VAL A 221 -10.46 -9.98 -18.54
C VAL A 221 -9.72 -8.78 -19.14
N LEU A 222 -8.44 -8.93 -19.49
CA LEU A 222 -7.64 -7.86 -20.08
C LEU A 222 -8.04 -7.54 -21.53
N LYS A 223 -8.65 -8.51 -22.23
CA LYS A 223 -9.10 -8.35 -23.63
C LYS A 223 -10.41 -7.59 -23.74
N GLU A 224 -11.20 -7.52 -22.66
CA GLU A 224 -12.47 -6.80 -22.62
C GLU A 224 -12.31 -5.27 -22.58
N TYR A 225 -11.10 -4.76 -22.34
CA TYR A 225 -10.89 -3.33 -22.16
C TYR A 225 -10.64 -2.58 -23.47
N CYS A 226 -11.12 -1.34 -23.53
CA CYS A 226 -11.06 -0.46 -24.70
C CYS A 226 -9.63 -0.14 -25.19
N PHE A 227 -8.61 -0.34 -24.34
CA PHE A 227 -7.20 -0.17 -24.71
C PHE A 227 -6.53 -1.45 -25.22
N SER A 228 -7.14 -2.62 -25.09
CA SER A 228 -6.54 -3.89 -25.50
C SER A 228 -6.21 -3.92 -27.00
N SER A 229 -5.07 -4.52 -27.36
CA SER A 229 -4.59 -4.65 -28.73
C SER A 229 -3.51 -5.74 -28.82
N ASP A 230 -3.45 -6.45 -29.95
CA ASP A 230 -2.34 -7.38 -30.25
C ASP A 230 -0.98 -6.65 -30.38
N SER A 231 -0.99 -5.33 -30.59
CA SER A 231 0.21 -4.50 -30.62
C SER A 231 0.43 -3.79 -29.28
N ARG A 232 1.53 -4.15 -28.60
CA ARG A 232 2.00 -3.51 -27.36
C ARG A 232 2.11 -1.98 -27.47
N LEU A 233 2.54 -1.48 -28.64
CA LEU A 233 2.68 -0.05 -28.87
C LEU A 233 1.31 0.64 -28.92
N ILE A 234 0.36 0.03 -29.62
CA ILE A 234 -1.00 0.56 -29.72
C ILE A 234 -1.68 0.51 -28.35
N GLU A 235 -1.53 -0.59 -27.62
CA GLU A 235 -2.04 -0.73 -26.26
C GLU A 235 -1.48 0.37 -25.35
N TYR A 236 -0.16 0.57 -25.32
CA TYR A 236 0.47 1.65 -24.56
C TYR A 236 -0.09 3.03 -24.92
N ILE A 237 -0.23 3.35 -26.21
CA ILE A 237 -0.78 4.63 -26.67
C ILE A 237 -2.22 4.82 -26.19
N LYS A 238 -3.07 3.79 -26.30
CA LYS A 238 -4.46 3.84 -25.84
C LYS A 238 -4.53 3.99 -24.32
N THR A 239 -3.78 3.19 -23.55
CA THR A 239 -3.75 3.29 -22.09
C THR A 239 -3.30 4.67 -21.64
N LYS A 240 -2.26 5.26 -22.26
CA LYS A 240 -1.77 6.61 -21.93
C LYS A 240 -2.77 7.72 -22.26
N ARG A 241 -3.66 7.51 -23.24
CA ARG A 241 -4.73 8.47 -23.56
C ARG A 241 -5.86 8.46 -22.53
N ILE A 242 -6.09 7.32 -21.89
CA ILE A 242 -7.21 7.12 -20.96
C ILE A 242 -6.78 7.41 -19.52
N PHE A 243 -5.56 7.01 -19.14
CA PHE A 243 -5.08 7.05 -17.76
C PHE A 243 -3.80 7.88 -17.63
N THR A 244 -3.73 8.63 -16.54
CA THR A 244 -2.51 9.32 -16.09
C THR A 244 -1.40 8.31 -15.76
N LEU A 245 -0.16 8.78 -15.61
CA LEU A 245 0.93 7.90 -15.18
C LEU A 245 0.68 7.34 -13.76
N ASP A 246 0.14 8.16 -12.86
CA ASP A 246 -0.18 7.76 -11.48
C ASP A 246 -1.19 6.61 -11.45
N GLU A 247 -2.30 6.74 -12.17
CA GLU A 247 -3.30 5.67 -12.32
C GLU A 247 -2.70 4.42 -12.96
N ARG A 248 -1.88 4.56 -14.00
CA ARG A 248 -1.24 3.39 -14.64
C ARG A 248 -0.30 2.64 -13.69
N LEU A 249 0.47 3.34 -12.87
CA LEU A 249 1.36 2.70 -11.88
C LEU A 249 0.57 2.02 -10.77
N ARG A 250 -0.48 2.69 -10.28
CA ARG A 250 -1.41 2.19 -9.26
C ARG A 250 -2.13 0.93 -9.73
N TYR A 251 -2.72 0.97 -10.93
CA TYR A 251 -3.50 -0.14 -11.48
C TYR A 251 -2.61 -1.25 -12.07
N GLY A 252 -1.30 -0.99 -12.20
CA GLY A 252 -0.34 -1.90 -12.79
C GLY A 252 -0.56 -2.08 -14.29
N HIS A 253 -0.82 -1.00 -15.02
CA HIS A 253 -0.96 -0.95 -16.48
C HIS A 253 0.36 -0.65 -17.19
N MET A 254 0.33 -0.64 -18.54
CA MET A 254 1.50 -0.38 -19.36
C MET A 254 2.17 0.97 -19.10
N ILE A 255 3.49 0.93 -19.01
CA ILE A 255 4.38 2.09 -19.00
C ILE A 255 5.53 1.87 -19.98
N SER A 256 6.08 2.97 -20.48
CA SER A 256 7.25 2.94 -21.36
C SER A 256 8.54 2.65 -20.57
N ASN A 257 9.58 2.22 -21.29
CA ASN A 257 10.92 2.09 -20.72
C ASN A 257 11.44 3.42 -20.13
N SER A 258 11.15 4.55 -20.77
CA SER A 258 11.53 5.87 -20.25
C SER A 258 10.84 6.22 -18.94
N GLU A 259 9.53 5.95 -18.83
CA GLU A 259 8.77 6.15 -17.59
C GLU A 259 9.32 5.27 -16.47
N TYR A 260 9.51 3.96 -16.74
CA TYR A 260 10.08 3.02 -15.78
C TYR A 260 11.48 3.43 -15.31
N ASN A 261 12.38 3.75 -16.24
CA ASN A 261 13.74 4.15 -15.90
C ASN A 261 13.79 5.49 -15.15
N GLY A 262 12.86 6.42 -15.42
CA GLY A 262 12.74 7.67 -14.69
C GLY A 262 12.42 7.44 -13.22
N ILE A 263 11.48 6.53 -12.92
CA ILE A 263 11.09 6.19 -11.55
C ILE A 263 12.24 5.46 -10.83
N ILE A 264 12.89 4.49 -11.47
CA ILE A 264 14.08 3.80 -10.93
C ILE A 264 15.18 4.82 -10.58
N LYS A 265 15.45 5.76 -11.49
CA LYS A 265 16.48 6.78 -11.27
C LYS A 265 16.15 7.65 -10.06
N ALA A 266 14.90 8.11 -9.93
CA ALA A 266 14.44 8.90 -8.79
C ALA A 266 14.54 8.10 -7.48
N HIS A 267 14.12 6.83 -7.48
CA HIS A 267 14.25 5.92 -6.35
C HIS A 267 15.71 5.76 -5.90
N ASP A 268 16.62 5.53 -6.86
CA ASP A 268 18.04 5.34 -6.59
C ASP A 268 18.75 6.63 -6.16
N GLU A 269 18.27 7.80 -6.59
CA GLU A 269 18.74 9.10 -6.12
C GLU A 269 18.41 9.32 -4.64
N ILE A 270 17.17 9.05 -4.22
CA ILE A 270 16.79 9.14 -2.80
C ILE A 270 17.63 8.16 -1.97
N LYS A 271 17.77 6.92 -2.46
CA LYS A 271 18.59 5.91 -1.78
C LYS A 271 20.05 6.36 -1.64
N ARG A 272 20.62 7.00 -2.66
CA ARG A 272 22.00 7.52 -2.58
C ARG A 272 22.15 8.69 -1.62
N ARG A 273 21.16 9.59 -1.55
CA ARG A 273 21.22 10.80 -0.70
C ARG A 273 20.97 10.50 0.77
N VAL A 274 20.03 9.61 1.06
CA VAL A 274 19.46 9.44 2.41
C VAL A 274 19.75 8.07 3.02
N LEU A 275 19.87 7.02 2.20
CA LEU A 275 19.98 5.62 2.66
C LEU A 275 21.39 5.03 2.54
N LYS A 276 22.37 5.78 2.02
CA LYS A 276 23.77 5.30 2.00
C LYS A 276 24.47 5.61 3.32
N LYS A 277 25.06 4.56 3.90
CA LYS A 277 26.11 4.62 4.91
C LYS A 277 27.29 5.43 4.38
#